data_AF-A0A5E7ZTV1-F1
#
_entry.id   AF-A0A5E7ZTV1-F1
#
_cell.length_a   1.000
_cell.length_b   1.000
_cell.length_c   1.000
_cell.angle_alpha   90.00
_cell.angle_beta   90.00
_cell.angle_gamma   90.00
#
_symmetry.space_group_name_H-M   'P 1'
#
loop_
_entity.id
_entity.type
_entity.pdbx_description
1 polymer ?
#
loop_
_entity_poly.entity_id
_entity_poly.type
_entity_poly.pdbx_seq_one_letter_code
_entity_poly.pdbx_strand_id
1 'polypeptide(L)'
;MKILRNKLGNRIKISGFFAQHQVKWNQRSIIRLATSTHNIALNPVPPFSAGGHVEHYYHFIFDLLLPLSFIIKKTPSNVIFSLNGFGVLTPILLKLFDNRVRIRSNAWERKVNLIGMNPIQININHFQYKNLKEMVCEKLNIDSTSKPNKILLIERIPPDPYYQTSATIKGSGSSRRSIKNHDELEKYIRSKVSPNYEFHNLKLEKISFEDQIRYFDSAVAVIAQHGAGLANILWMPEKSVVIEFGFNSKNHYERLSLLMKHYYFLFDNKEPHIKIDCVDFSNWLSENEITRDFFIDKNNLKP
;
A
#
# COMPACT_ATOMS: atom_id res chain seq x y z
N MET A 1 -25.58 5.96 0.09
CA MET A 1 -24.23 6.02 -0.55
C MET A 1 -24.34 5.51 -1.99
N LYS A 2 -23.65 6.09 -2.99
CA LYS A 2 -23.69 5.54 -4.37
C LYS A 2 -22.59 4.50 -4.53
N ILE A 3 -22.94 3.22 -4.47
CA ILE A 3 -22.01 2.12 -4.77
C ILE A 3 -21.75 2.13 -6.28
N LEU A 4 -20.55 2.51 -6.68
CA LEU A 4 -20.14 2.42 -8.07
C LEU A 4 -19.74 0.96 -8.36
N ARG A 5 -20.61 0.20 -9.04
CA ARG A 5 -20.23 -1.11 -9.60
C ARG A 5 -19.12 -0.94 -10.65
N ASN A 6 -18.13 -1.82 -10.59
CA ASN A 6 -16.96 -1.94 -11.47
C ASN A 6 -17.21 -1.43 -12.89
N LYS A 7 -16.66 -0.27 -13.24
CA LYS A 7 -16.48 0.14 -14.64
C LYS A 7 -15.07 -0.25 -15.06
N LEU A 8 -14.93 -1.42 -15.67
CA LEU A 8 -13.72 -1.82 -16.39
C LEU A 8 -13.57 -0.94 -17.65
N GLY A 9 -13.11 0.29 -17.45
CA GLY A 9 -12.82 1.24 -18.52
C GLY A 9 -11.35 1.15 -18.95
N ASN A 10 -11.09 0.43 -20.04
CA ASN A 10 -9.80 0.41 -20.73
C ASN A 10 -9.51 1.78 -21.39
N ARG A 11 -8.98 2.72 -20.61
CA ARG A 11 -8.23 3.86 -21.16
C ARG A 11 -6.86 3.91 -20.53
N ILE A 12 -5.91 3.22 -21.15
CA ILE A 12 -4.49 3.49 -20.93
C ILE A 12 -4.24 4.88 -21.51
N LYS A 13 -4.00 5.87 -20.64
CA LYS A 13 -3.61 7.21 -21.08
C LYS A 13 -2.24 7.11 -21.76
N ILE A 14 -2.04 7.82 -22.87
CA ILE A 14 -0.76 7.93 -23.60
C ILE A 14 0.42 8.20 -22.65
N SER A 15 0.19 8.98 -21.58
CA SER A 15 1.19 9.25 -20.54
C SER A 15 1.72 7.99 -19.82
N GLY A 16 0.90 6.95 -19.65
CA GLY A 16 1.32 5.70 -18.99
C GLY A 16 2.30 4.87 -19.85
N PHE A 17 2.16 4.92 -21.17
CA PHE A 17 3.08 4.23 -22.08
C PHE A 17 4.50 4.80 -21.99
N PHE A 18 4.64 6.12 -22.06
CA PHE A 18 5.94 6.79 -21.91
C PHE A 18 6.56 6.51 -20.54
N ALA A 19 5.77 6.60 -19.46
CA ALA A 19 6.24 6.29 -18.12
C ALA A 19 6.75 4.84 -18.01
N GLN A 20 6.04 3.87 -18.61
CA GLN A 20 6.45 2.47 -18.64
C GLN A 20 7.78 2.25 -19.34
N HIS A 21 7.99 2.90 -20.49
CA HIS A 21 9.24 2.84 -21.23
C HIS A 21 10.39 3.47 -20.45
N GLN A 22 10.14 4.61 -19.81
CA GLN A 22 11.12 5.32 -18.99
C GLN A 22 11.62 4.45 -17.83
N VAL A 23 10.70 3.79 -17.10
CA VAL A 23 11.03 2.85 -16.01
C VAL A 23 11.89 1.70 -16.52
N LYS A 24 11.48 1.05 -17.62
CA LYS A 24 12.21 -0.10 -18.19
C LYS A 24 13.62 0.30 -18.64
N TRP A 25 13.75 1.46 -19.30
CA TRP A 25 15.04 1.97 -19.74
C TRP A 25 15.94 2.31 -18.54
N ASN A 26 15.39 2.99 -17.54
CA ASN A 26 16.12 3.33 -16.32
C ASN A 26 16.66 2.08 -15.58
N GLN A 27 15.83 1.06 -15.40
CA GLN A 27 16.25 -0.21 -14.79
C GLN A 27 17.36 -0.89 -15.58
N ARG A 28 17.26 -0.95 -16.92
CA ARG A 28 18.31 -1.52 -17.78
C ARG A 28 19.63 -0.75 -17.66
N SER A 29 19.57 0.57 -17.62
CA SER A 29 20.75 1.42 -17.46
C SER A 29 21.44 1.19 -16.11
N ILE A 30 20.68 1.05 -15.01
CA ILE A 30 21.25 0.74 -13.69
C ILE A 30 21.86 -0.67 -13.68
N ILE A 31 21.19 -1.67 -14.25
CA ILE A 31 21.70 -3.04 -14.33
C ILE A 31 22.98 -3.10 -15.17
N ARG A 32 23.05 -2.37 -16.29
CA ARG A 32 24.27 -2.26 -17.10
C ARG A 32 25.39 -1.55 -16.34
N LEU A 33 25.08 -0.51 -15.58
CA LEU A 33 26.09 0.15 -14.75
C LEU A 33 26.66 -0.82 -13.71
N ALA A 34 25.81 -1.65 -13.11
CA ALA A 34 26.21 -2.66 -12.11
C ALA A 34 27.15 -3.74 -12.65
N THR A 35 27.40 -3.83 -13.96
CA THR A 35 28.43 -4.74 -14.51
C THR A 35 29.84 -4.16 -14.44
N SER A 36 29.99 -2.85 -14.21
CA SER A 36 31.28 -2.15 -14.19
C SER A 36 31.55 -1.37 -12.91
N THR A 37 30.60 -1.29 -11.99
CA THR A 37 30.79 -0.67 -10.67
C THR A 37 30.23 -1.53 -9.55
N HIS A 38 30.93 -1.50 -8.41
CA HIS A 38 30.53 -2.15 -7.17
C HIS A 38 29.66 -1.24 -6.29
N ASN A 39 29.62 0.06 -6.56
CA ASN A 39 28.86 1.03 -5.78
C ASN A 39 28.02 1.90 -6.71
N ILE A 40 26.70 1.95 -6.48
CA ILE A 40 25.76 2.77 -7.25
C ILE A 40 24.99 3.67 -6.30
N ALA A 41 25.20 4.98 -6.44
CA ALA A 41 24.44 5.97 -5.71
C ALA A 41 23.10 6.24 -6.39
N LEU A 42 21.99 5.89 -5.75
CA LEU A 42 20.64 6.05 -6.30
C LEU A 42 19.96 7.32 -5.79
N ASN A 43 19.10 7.88 -6.63
CA ASN A 43 18.19 8.97 -6.31
C ASN A 43 16.75 8.55 -6.67
N PRO A 44 15.95 8.08 -5.70
CA PRO A 44 14.57 7.68 -5.97
C PRO A 44 13.76 8.88 -6.45
N VAL A 45 13.09 8.71 -7.59
CA VAL A 45 12.21 9.74 -8.15
C VAL A 45 10.89 9.12 -8.55
N PRO A 46 9.75 9.72 -8.17
CA PRO A 46 8.46 9.24 -8.64
C PRO A 46 8.41 9.33 -10.17
N PRO A 47 7.65 8.45 -10.84
CA PRO A 47 7.46 8.57 -12.29
C PRO A 47 6.76 9.88 -12.63
N PHE A 48 7.02 10.36 -13.85
CA PHE A 48 6.62 11.69 -14.30
C PHE A 48 5.13 11.96 -14.00
N SER A 49 4.82 13.06 -13.30
CA SER A 49 3.48 13.49 -12.86
C SER A 49 2.83 12.76 -11.67
N ALA A 50 3.51 11.79 -11.04
CA ALA A 50 2.93 11.06 -9.90
C ALA A 50 2.91 11.88 -8.58
N GLY A 51 3.76 12.91 -8.49
CA GLY A 51 3.97 13.71 -7.28
C GLY A 51 4.51 12.89 -6.12
N GLY A 52 4.61 13.51 -4.94
CA GLY A 52 5.00 12.85 -3.69
C GLY A 52 6.49 12.62 -3.49
N HIS A 53 6.84 11.95 -2.40
CA HIS A 53 8.22 11.73 -1.98
C HIS A 53 8.35 10.39 -1.24
N VAL A 54 9.48 9.69 -1.42
CA VAL A 54 9.72 8.33 -0.89
C VAL A 54 9.77 8.21 0.63
N GLU A 55 9.75 9.34 1.34
CA GLU A 55 9.53 9.35 2.80
C GLU A 55 8.08 9.01 3.17
N HIS A 56 7.13 9.18 2.26
CA HIS A 56 5.73 8.83 2.49
C HIS A 56 5.48 7.38 2.11
N TYR A 57 4.77 6.64 2.98
CA TYR A 57 4.61 5.19 2.89
C TYR A 57 4.23 4.66 1.49
N TYR A 58 3.26 5.27 0.82
CA TYR A 58 2.86 4.85 -0.53
C TYR A 58 4.03 4.93 -1.53
N HIS A 59 4.76 6.04 -1.53
CA HIS A 59 5.89 6.27 -2.43
C HIS A 59 7.11 5.45 -2.01
N PHE A 60 7.29 5.18 -0.71
CA PHE A 60 8.28 4.22 -0.25
C PHE A 60 8.04 2.84 -0.88
N ILE A 61 6.81 2.33 -0.86
CA ILE A 61 6.49 1.02 -1.44
C ILE A 61 6.68 1.03 -2.97
N PHE A 62 6.01 1.94 -3.68
CA PHE A 62 5.94 1.85 -5.15
C PHE A 62 7.06 2.57 -5.88
N ASP A 63 7.65 3.62 -5.31
CA ASP A 63 8.68 4.43 -5.98
C ASP A 63 10.11 4.13 -5.50
N LEU A 64 10.26 3.31 -4.45
CA LEU A 64 11.57 2.87 -3.95
C LEU A 64 11.66 1.35 -3.78
N LEU A 65 10.89 0.77 -2.86
CA LEU A 65 11.02 -0.64 -2.46
C LEU A 65 10.80 -1.59 -3.65
N LEU A 66 9.69 -1.41 -4.38
CA LEU A 66 9.36 -2.23 -5.53
C LEU A 66 10.44 -2.16 -6.65
N PRO A 67 10.79 -0.99 -7.23
CA PRO A 67 11.82 -0.96 -8.27
C PRO A 67 13.20 -1.41 -7.79
N LEU A 68 13.57 -1.11 -6.55
CA LEU A 68 14.86 -1.52 -6.00
C LEU A 68 14.96 -3.05 -5.87
N SER A 69 13.88 -3.73 -5.44
CA SER A 69 13.84 -5.20 -5.38
C SER A 69 14.15 -5.86 -6.73
N PHE A 70 13.65 -5.29 -7.84
CA PHE A 70 13.94 -5.80 -9.18
C PHE A 70 15.40 -5.64 -9.58
N ILE A 71 15.99 -4.51 -9.26
CA ILE A 71 17.38 -4.21 -9.63
C ILE A 71 18.33 -5.08 -8.81
N ILE A 72 18.11 -5.19 -7.50
CA ILE A 72 18.94 -6.01 -6.61
C ILE A 72 18.95 -7.48 -7.05
N LYS A 73 17.79 -8.03 -7.44
CA LYS A 73 17.67 -9.41 -7.96
C LYS A 73 18.42 -9.64 -9.28
N LYS A 74 18.67 -8.58 -10.06
CA LYS A 74 19.29 -8.64 -11.40
C LYS A 74 20.72 -8.13 -11.46
N THR A 75 21.32 -7.83 -10.32
CA THR A 75 22.68 -7.29 -10.23
C THR A 75 23.58 -8.20 -9.42
N PRO A 76 24.90 -8.24 -9.71
CA PRO A 76 25.85 -9.05 -8.96
C PRO A 76 25.76 -8.81 -7.44
N SER A 77 25.97 -9.85 -6.63
CA SER A 77 25.82 -9.80 -5.17
C SER A 77 26.77 -8.85 -4.47
N ASN A 78 27.91 -8.53 -5.10
CA ASN A 78 28.91 -7.58 -4.63
C ASN A 78 28.57 -6.10 -4.93
N VAL A 79 27.47 -5.81 -5.62
CA VAL A 79 27.03 -4.43 -5.92
C VAL A 79 26.22 -3.87 -4.75
N ILE A 80 26.66 -2.74 -4.23
CA ILE A 80 26.05 -1.99 -3.12
C ILE A 80 25.34 -0.75 -3.66
N PHE A 81 24.09 -0.56 -3.25
CA PHE A 81 23.28 0.60 -3.59
C PHE A 81 23.29 1.62 -2.44
N SER A 82 23.69 2.85 -2.71
CA SER A 82 23.76 3.92 -1.72
C SER A 82 22.62 4.92 -1.91
N LEU A 83 21.87 5.20 -0.86
CA LEU A 83 20.69 6.08 -0.88
C LEU A 83 20.83 7.21 0.14
N ASN A 84 20.00 8.26 -0.01
CA ASN A 84 19.82 9.21 1.09
C ASN A 84 18.93 8.56 2.16
N GLY A 85 19.04 9.00 3.42
CA GLY A 85 18.04 8.67 4.43
C GLY A 85 16.67 9.26 4.07
N PHE A 86 15.60 8.59 4.46
CA PHE A 86 14.22 8.99 4.22
C PHE A 86 13.39 8.78 5.50
N GLY A 87 13.96 9.22 6.63
CA GLY A 87 13.29 9.28 7.92
C GLY A 87 12.97 7.92 8.52
N VAL A 88 11.76 7.82 9.09
CA VAL A 88 11.26 6.65 9.84
C VAL A 88 11.22 5.36 9.03
N LEU A 89 11.26 5.43 7.70
CA LEU A 89 11.25 4.25 6.83
C LEU A 89 12.66 3.72 6.52
N THR A 90 13.71 4.49 6.85
CA THR A 90 15.12 4.12 6.58
C THR A 90 15.50 2.76 7.18
N PRO A 91 15.18 2.46 8.45
CA PRO A 91 15.53 1.17 9.06
C PRO A 91 14.89 -0.02 8.34
N ILE A 92 13.66 0.14 7.81
CA ILE A 92 12.94 -0.91 7.07
C ILE A 92 13.74 -1.29 5.82
N LEU A 93 14.20 -0.30 5.06
CA LEU A 93 14.93 -0.57 3.82
C LEU A 93 16.25 -1.30 4.08
N LEU A 94 17.00 -0.87 5.09
CA LEU A 94 18.25 -1.51 5.49
C LEU A 94 18.01 -2.96 5.93
N LYS A 95 16.95 -3.21 6.70
CA LYS A 95 16.56 -4.55 7.11
C LYS A 95 16.18 -5.46 5.93
N LEU A 96 15.48 -4.93 4.91
CA LEU A 96 15.03 -5.75 3.78
C LEU A 96 16.14 -6.13 2.80
N PHE A 97 17.21 -5.34 2.73
CA PHE A 97 18.26 -5.52 1.74
C PHE A 97 19.66 -5.76 2.32
N ASP A 98 19.79 -5.86 3.65
CA ASP A 98 21.04 -6.12 4.36
C ASP A 98 22.20 -5.29 3.80
N ASN A 99 23.33 -5.94 3.53
CA ASN A 99 24.56 -5.32 3.01
C ASN A 99 24.46 -4.84 1.56
N ARG A 100 23.34 -5.06 0.85
CA ARG A 100 23.13 -4.57 -0.52
C ARG A 100 22.70 -3.11 -0.56
N VAL A 101 22.26 -2.54 0.55
CA VAL A 101 21.83 -1.14 0.65
C VAL A 101 22.51 -0.45 1.81
N ARG A 102 22.97 0.79 1.59
CA ARG A 102 23.51 1.64 2.65
C ARG A 102 23.01 3.08 2.53
N ILE A 103 23.06 3.81 3.65
CA ILE A 103 22.81 5.25 3.66
C ILE A 103 24.12 5.99 3.42
N ARG A 104 24.07 6.97 2.51
CA ARG A 104 25.22 7.78 2.14
C ARG A 104 25.68 8.65 3.31
N SER A 105 27.00 8.76 3.45
CA SER A 105 27.65 9.75 4.31
C SER A 105 28.06 11.02 3.55
N ASN A 106 28.25 10.95 2.22
CA ASN A 106 28.76 12.06 1.40
C ASN A 106 27.73 12.53 0.34
N ALA A 107 27.50 13.84 0.28
CA ALA A 107 26.53 14.46 -0.63
C ALA A 107 26.98 14.51 -2.10
N TRP A 108 28.30 14.41 -2.37
CA TRP A 108 28.89 14.71 -3.68
C TRP A 108 28.97 13.53 -4.66
N GLU A 109 28.50 12.33 -4.28
CA GLU A 109 28.50 11.17 -5.17
C GLU A 109 27.59 11.38 -6.39
N ARG A 110 28.08 11.06 -7.59
CA ARG A 110 27.27 11.10 -8.82
C ARG A 110 26.09 10.14 -8.70
N LYS A 111 24.88 10.69 -8.81
CA LYS A 111 23.63 9.93 -8.61
C LYS A 111 23.06 9.43 -9.93
N VAL A 112 22.47 8.24 -9.88
CA VAL A 112 21.59 7.72 -10.94
C VAL A 112 20.17 7.71 -10.41
N ASN A 113 19.23 8.26 -11.17
CA ASN A 113 17.83 8.23 -10.77
C ASN A 113 17.34 6.78 -10.71
N LEU A 114 16.60 6.43 -9.67
CA LEU A 114 15.78 5.23 -9.60
C LEU A 114 14.34 5.65 -9.86
N ILE A 115 13.82 5.39 -11.05
CA ILE A 115 12.46 5.80 -11.41
C ILE A 115 11.46 4.84 -10.79
N GLY A 116 10.51 5.40 -10.05
CA GLY A 116 9.49 4.69 -9.34
C GLY A 116 8.51 3.92 -10.23
N MET A 117 7.82 2.96 -9.62
CA MET A 117 6.85 2.08 -10.27
C MET A 117 5.44 2.33 -9.73
N ASN A 118 5.02 3.58 -9.65
CA ASN A 118 3.67 3.93 -9.20
C ASN A 118 2.56 3.27 -10.07
N PRO A 119 1.64 2.45 -9.50
CA PRO A 119 0.61 1.73 -10.25
C PRO A 119 -0.42 2.62 -10.95
N ILE A 120 -0.44 3.92 -10.66
CA ILE A 120 -1.27 4.90 -11.39
C ILE A 120 -0.80 5.05 -12.84
N GLN A 121 0.50 4.94 -13.06
CA GLN A 121 1.14 5.29 -14.33
C GLN A 121 1.80 4.10 -15.00
N ILE A 122 2.23 3.12 -14.20
CA ILE A 122 3.00 1.97 -14.65
C ILE A 122 2.09 0.74 -14.59
N ASN A 123 2.08 -0.02 -15.68
CA ASN A 123 1.44 -1.32 -15.68
C ASN A 123 2.41 -2.36 -15.09
N ILE A 124 2.18 -2.69 -13.83
CA ILE A 124 2.96 -3.70 -13.12
C ILE A 124 2.21 -5.02 -13.25
N ASN A 125 2.89 -6.10 -13.59
CA ASN A 125 2.23 -7.40 -13.67
C ASN A 125 2.11 -8.05 -12.28
N HIS A 126 1.18 -8.99 -12.13
CA HIS A 126 0.95 -9.70 -10.86
C HIS A 126 2.20 -10.42 -10.33
N PHE A 127 3.02 -11.00 -11.21
CA PHE A 127 4.25 -11.67 -10.83
C PHE A 127 5.26 -10.73 -10.18
N GLN A 128 5.35 -9.49 -10.63
CA GLN A 128 6.23 -8.49 -10.04
C GLN A 128 5.87 -8.20 -8.57
N TYR A 129 4.58 -8.07 -8.28
CA TYR A 129 4.11 -7.90 -6.91
C TYR A 129 4.27 -9.14 -6.05
N LYS A 130 3.99 -10.32 -6.62
CA LYS A 130 4.23 -11.60 -5.95
C LYS A 130 5.69 -11.76 -5.53
N ASN A 131 6.64 -11.47 -6.42
CA ASN A 131 8.08 -11.52 -6.07
C ASN A 131 8.44 -10.54 -4.95
N LEU A 132 7.87 -9.32 -4.96
CA LEU A 132 8.11 -8.37 -3.88
C LEU A 132 7.57 -8.91 -2.55
N LYS A 133 6.34 -9.42 -2.55
CA LYS A 133 5.71 -10.02 -1.36
C LYS A 133 6.55 -11.19 -0.82
N GLU A 134 6.95 -12.13 -1.67
CA GLU A 134 7.78 -13.27 -1.28
C GLU A 134 9.11 -12.83 -0.65
N MET A 135 9.83 -11.91 -1.30
CA MET A 135 11.09 -11.36 -0.79
C MET A 135 10.90 -10.68 0.57
N VAL A 136 9.84 -9.87 0.73
CA VAL A 136 9.56 -9.17 1.99
C VAL A 136 9.19 -10.17 3.09
N CYS A 137 8.30 -11.13 2.82
CA CYS A 137 7.91 -12.14 3.80
C CYS A 137 9.11 -13.00 4.23
N GLU A 138 9.95 -13.42 3.29
CA GLU A 138 11.18 -14.17 3.57
C GLU A 138 12.12 -13.36 4.49
N LYS A 139 12.41 -12.09 4.13
CA LYS A 139 13.30 -11.23 4.91
C LYS A 139 12.81 -10.93 6.31
N LEU A 140 11.50 -10.94 6.51
CA LEU A 140 10.87 -10.62 7.80
C LEU A 140 10.44 -11.87 8.58
N ASN A 141 10.76 -13.07 8.08
CA ASN A 141 10.32 -14.35 8.63
C ASN A 141 8.81 -14.37 8.90
N ILE A 142 8.03 -13.97 7.89
CA ILE A 142 6.57 -13.98 7.91
C ILE A 142 6.09 -15.25 7.23
N ASP A 143 5.39 -16.08 7.99
CA ASP A 143 4.77 -17.29 7.50
C ASP A 143 3.37 -16.97 6.93
N SER A 144 3.25 -17.05 5.61
CA SER A 144 2.01 -16.77 4.87
C SER A 144 1.11 -17.99 4.69
N THR A 145 1.31 -19.07 5.46
CA THR A 145 0.50 -20.30 5.34
C THR A 145 -0.81 -20.26 6.14
N SER A 146 -0.95 -19.31 7.07
CA SER A 146 -2.16 -19.19 7.89
C SER A 146 -3.41 -18.95 7.06
N LYS A 147 -4.52 -19.63 7.38
CA LYS A 147 -5.82 -19.37 6.76
C LYS A 147 -6.22 -17.91 7.03
N PRO A 148 -6.52 -17.10 6.00
CA PRO A 148 -6.96 -15.73 6.20
C PRO A 148 -8.27 -15.68 6.99
N ASN A 149 -8.28 -14.90 8.08
CA ASN A 149 -9.44 -14.77 8.97
C ASN A 149 -9.59 -13.35 9.56
N LYS A 150 -8.76 -12.38 9.17
CA LYS A 150 -8.78 -11.04 9.77
C LYS A 150 -9.64 -10.08 8.98
N ILE A 151 -10.41 -9.26 9.68
CA ILE A 151 -11.14 -8.10 9.16
C ILE A 151 -10.50 -6.86 9.78
N LEU A 152 -9.97 -5.99 8.93
CA LEU A 152 -9.22 -4.82 9.37
C LEU A 152 -10.03 -3.55 9.12
N LEU A 153 -10.20 -2.72 10.16
CA LEU A 153 -10.61 -1.33 10.03
C LEU A 153 -9.38 -0.45 10.26
N ILE A 154 -9.09 0.48 9.35
CA ILE A 154 -7.95 1.40 9.51
C ILE A 154 -8.41 2.71 10.15
N GLU A 155 -7.94 2.98 11.37
CA GLU A 155 -8.07 4.26 12.04
C GLU A 155 -6.90 5.18 11.69
N ARG A 156 -7.23 6.42 11.35
CA ARG A 156 -6.23 7.45 11.05
C ARG A 156 -5.94 8.26 12.30
N ILE A 157 -4.68 8.29 12.70
CA ILE A 157 -4.22 9.13 13.82
C ILE A 157 -3.30 10.25 13.33
N PRO A 158 -2.97 11.24 14.18
CA PRO A 158 -1.94 12.21 13.85
C PRO A 158 -0.63 11.51 13.43
N PRO A 159 0.07 12.04 12.42
CA PRO A 159 1.29 11.42 11.91
C PRO A 159 2.44 11.54 12.91
N ASP A 160 3.49 10.76 12.68
CA ASP A 160 4.78 10.95 13.34
C ASP A 160 5.27 12.42 13.17
N PRO A 161 5.82 13.05 14.23
CA PRO A 161 6.38 14.41 14.16
C PRO A 161 7.38 14.63 13.02
N TYR A 162 8.09 13.59 12.57
CA TYR A 162 8.97 13.60 11.40
C TYR A 162 8.27 14.21 10.18
N TYR A 163 7.03 13.81 9.91
CA TYR A 163 6.27 14.28 8.76
C TYR A 163 5.85 15.74 8.85
N GLN A 164 5.90 16.34 10.04
CA GLN A 164 5.57 17.75 10.24
C GLN A 164 6.82 18.64 10.20
N THR A 165 7.97 18.09 10.60
CA THR A 165 9.18 18.88 10.88
C THR A 165 10.30 18.63 9.87
N SER A 166 10.66 17.37 9.64
CA SER A 166 11.88 16.96 8.95
C SER A 166 11.65 16.40 7.55
N ALA A 167 10.45 15.90 7.24
CA ALA A 167 10.14 15.37 5.92
C ALA A 167 10.26 16.44 4.83
N THR A 168 10.77 16.03 3.67
CA THR A 168 10.92 16.86 2.46
C THR A 168 9.58 17.43 2.02
N ILE A 169 8.52 16.60 2.06
CA ILE A 169 7.14 17.05 1.86
C ILE A 169 6.42 16.92 3.20
N LYS A 170 6.13 18.08 3.82
CA LYS A 170 5.47 18.16 5.12
C LYS A 170 3.97 17.84 5.04
N GLY A 171 3.45 17.31 6.13
CA GLY A 171 2.03 16.98 6.32
C GLY A 171 1.74 15.49 6.19
N SER A 172 0.49 15.10 6.46
CA SER A 172 0.07 13.70 6.44
C SER A 172 -1.25 13.47 5.73
N GLY A 173 -1.64 12.21 5.63
CA GLY A 173 -2.99 11.84 5.23
C GLY A 173 -4.05 12.35 6.21
N SER A 174 -3.82 12.18 7.52
CA SER A 174 -4.84 12.35 8.56
C SER A 174 -5.30 13.80 8.75
N SER A 175 -4.45 14.78 8.52
CA SER A 175 -4.86 16.20 8.53
C SER A 175 -5.83 16.55 7.39
N ARG A 176 -5.88 15.74 6.33
CA ARG A 176 -6.69 16.01 5.14
C ARG A 176 -8.00 15.27 5.09
N ARG A 177 -8.14 14.16 5.83
CA ARG A 177 -9.31 13.27 5.80
C ARG A 177 -9.42 12.47 7.09
N SER A 178 -10.64 12.33 7.60
CA SER A 178 -10.98 11.49 8.75
C SER A 178 -12.38 10.90 8.64
N ILE A 179 -12.68 9.89 9.46
CA ILE A 179 -14.03 9.39 9.72
C ILE A 179 -14.47 10.00 11.07
N LYS A 180 -15.42 10.93 11.05
CA LYS A 180 -15.86 11.70 12.22
C LYS A 180 -16.43 10.82 13.33
N ASN A 181 -17.11 9.73 12.97
CA ASN A 181 -17.72 8.78 13.89
C ASN A 181 -17.03 7.40 13.86
N HIS A 182 -15.69 7.39 13.87
CA HIS A 182 -14.90 6.15 13.79
C HIS A 182 -15.25 5.15 14.91
N ASP A 183 -15.38 5.62 16.15
CA ASP A 183 -15.71 4.76 17.30
C ASP A 183 -17.10 4.11 17.18
N GLU A 184 -18.06 4.82 16.60
CA GLU A 184 -19.39 4.29 16.30
C GLU A 184 -19.30 3.22 15.22
N LEU A 185 -18.63 3.53 14.12
CA LEU A 185 -18.40 2.61 13.00
C LEU A 185 -17.70 1.32 13.47
N GLU A 186 -16.67 1.44 14.31
CA GLU A 186 -15.97 0.30 14.89
C GLU A 186 -16.93 -0.63 15.64
N LYS A 187 -17.76 -0.07 16.53
CA LYS A 187 -18.73 -0.84 17.33
C LYS A 187 -19.73 -1.58 16.43
N TYR A 188 -20.25 -0.92 15.40
CA TYR A 188 -21.19 -1.54 14.46
C TYR A 188 -20.55 -2.69 13.68
N ILE A 189 -19.38 -2.47 13.08
CA ILE A 189 -18.68 -3.53 12.32
C ILE A 189 -18.37 -4.72 13.24
N ARG A 190 -17.78 -4.46 14.42
CA ARG A 190 -17.46 -5.50 15.41
C ARG A 190 -18.68 -6.32 15.80
N SER A 191 -19.85 -5.69 15.95
CA SER A 191 -21.09 -6.37 16.35
C SER A 191 -21.57 -7.40 15.31
N LYS A 192 -21.22 -7.21 14.04
CA LYS A 192 -21.63 -8.05 12.91
C LYS A 192 -20.60 -9.07 12.47
N VAL A 193 -19.35 -8.99 12.94
CA VAL A 193 -18.32 -9.96 12.52
C VAL A 193 -18.74 -11.38 12.87
N SER A 194 -18.65 -12.25 11.87
CA SER A 194 -18.94 -13.68 11.99
C SER A 194 -17.95 -14.38 12.94
N PRO A 195 -18.36 -15.36 13.76
CA PRO A 195 -17.51 -15.99 14.78
C PRO A 195 -16.21 -16.61 14.28
N ASN A 196 -16.10 -16.90 12.98
CA ASN A 196 -14.91 -17.48 12.35
C ASN A 196 -13.83 -16.44 11.99
N TYR A 197 -14.08 -15.15 12.25
CA TYR A 197 -13.21 -14.05 11.85
C TYR A 197 -12.83 -13.18 13.04
N GLU A 198 -11.64 -12.58 12.94
CA GLU A 198 -11.11 -11.66 13.95
C GLU A 198 -11.22 -10.22 13.46
N PHE A 199 -11.83 -9.36 14.27
CA PHE A 199 -11.90 -7.93 13.97
C PHE A 199 -10.78 -7.15 14.65
N HIS A 200 -10.07 -6.35 13.85
CA HIS A 200 -8.96 -5.50 14.30
C HIS A 200 -9.16 -4.05 13.84
N ASN A 201 -9.20 -3.11 14.78
CA ASN A 201 -9.13 -1.67 14.49
C ASN A 201 -7.67 -1.21 14.60
N LEU A 202 -7.03 -0.92 13.47
CA LEU A 202 -5.60 -0.70 13.36
C LEU A 202 -5.24 0.76 13.22
N LYS A 203 -4.24 1.19 14.01
CA LYS A 203 -3.53 2.46 13.89
C LYS A 203 -2.17 2.17 13.28
N LEU A 204 -2.07 2.24 11.95
CA LEU A 204 -0.86 1.77 11.25
C LEU A 204 0.40 2.51 11.69
N GLU A 205 0.27 3.77 12.09
CA GLU A 205 1.36 4.59 12.61
C GLU A 205 1.90 4.11 13.97
N LYS A 206 1.19 3.22 14.68
CA LYS A 206 1.60 2.67 15.99
C LYS A 206 2.15 1.25 15.93
N ILE A 207 2.10 0.60 14.77
CA ILE A 207 2.54 -0.79 14.61
C ILE A 207 3.72 -0.86 13.65
N SER A 208 4.59 -1.85 13.87
CA SER A 208 5.78 -2.05 13.06
C SER A 208 5.43 -2.38 11.61
N PHE A 209 6.39 -2.20 10.70
CA PHE A 209 6.21 -2.60 9.30
C PHE A 209 5.95 -4.11 9.17
N GLU A 210 6.64 -4.92 10.00
CA GLU A 210 6.41 -6.36 10.07
C GLU A 210 4.97 -6.68 10.48
N ASP A 211 4.48 -6.02 11.53
CA ASP A 211 3.12 -6.26 12.03
C ASP A 211 2.07 -5.83 11.00
N GLN A 212 2.28 -4.70 10.31
CA GLN A 212 1.42 -4.30 9.20
C GLN A 212 1.31 -5.41 8.16
N ILE A 213 2.43 -6.01 7.75
CA ILE A 213 2.39 -7.12 6.78
C ILE A 213 1.67 -8.34 7.37
N ARG A 214 1.95 -8.73 8.62
CA ARG A 214 1.29 -9.88 9.28
C ARG A 214 -0.23 -9.70 9.45
N TYR A 215 -0.70 -8.48 9.66
CA TYR A 215 -2.13 -8.19 9.71
C TYR A 215 -2.76 -8.33 8.33
N PHE A 216 -2.17 -7.70 7.31
CA PHE A 216 -2.74 -7.69 5.97
C PHE A 216 -2.62 -9.03 5.25
N ASP A 217 -1.55 -9.80 5.50
CA ASP A 217 -1.34 -11.12 4.89
C ASP A 217 -2.37 -12.17 5.34
N SER A 218 -3.03 -11.98 6.50
CA SER A 218 -4.17 -12.80 6.92
C SER A 218 -5.53 -12.10 6.77
N ALA A 219 -5.58 -10.93 6.12
CA ALA A 219 -6.82 -10.15 6.04
C ALA A 219 -7.70 -10.63 4.89
N VAL A 220 -8.94 -11.02 5.21
CA VAL A 220 -9.99 -11.29 4.21
C VAL A 220 -10.73 -10.01 3.79
N ALA A 221 -10.71 -8.99 4.65
CA ALA A 221 -11.34 -7.71 4.37
C ALA A 221 -10.56 -6.54 4.99
N VAL A 222 -10.42 -5.45 4.26
CA VAL A 222 -9.90 -4.17 4.73
C VAL A 222 -10.92 -3.07 4.48
N ILE A 223 -11.29 -2.35 5.53
CA ILE A 223 -12.17 -1.19 5.51
C ILE A 223 -11.32 0.02 5.88
N ALA A 224 -11.23 1.01 4.99
CA ALA A 224 -10.37 2.16 5.23
C ALA A 224 -10.80 3.40 4.46
N GLN A 225 -10.44 4.57 4.99
CA GLN A 225 -10.52 5.81 4.22
C GLN A 225 -9.32 5.95 3.28
N HIS A 226 -9.55 6.52 2.09
CA HIS A 226 -8.53 6.73 1.06
C HIS A 226 -7.22 7.33 1.62
N GLY A 227 -6.09 6.66 1.42
CA GLY A 227 -4.79 7.15 1.87
C GLY A 227 -3.68 6.11 1.83
N ALA A 228 -2.45 6.53 2.13
CA ALA A 228 -1.26 5.71 1.95
C ALA A 228 -1.32 4.35 2.68
N GLY A 229 -2.04 4.25 3.81
CA GLY A 229 -2.25 2.99 4.51
C GLY A 229 -2.89 1.88 3.65
N LEU A 230 -3.69 2.23 2.65
CA LEU A 230 -4.25 1.27 1.69
C LEU A 230 -3.20 0.67 0.73
N ALA A 231 -1.96 1.18 0.69
CA ALA A 231 -0.88 0.50 -0.02
C ALA A 231 -0.63 -0.92 0.52
N ASN A 232 -0.97 -1.17 1.79
CA ASN A 232 -0.85 -2.48 2.43
C ASN A 232 -1.77 -3.56 1.84
N ILE A 233 -2.78 -3.22 1.02
CA ILE A 233 -3.60 -4.23 0.33
C ILE A 233 -2.77 -5.09 -0.64
N LEU A 234 -1.57 -4.63 -0.98
CA LEU A 234 -0.56 -5.41 -1.69
C LEU A 234 -0.21 -6.71 -0.97
N TRP A 235 -0.26 -6.72 0.36
CA TRP A 235 0.11 -7.88 1.17
C TRP A 235 -1.04 -8.87 1.35
N MET A 236 -2.27 -8.49 1.00
CA MET A 236 -3.44 -9.36 1.21
C MET A 236 -3.44 -10.60 0.30
N PRO A 237 -4.05 -11.71 0.74
CA PRO A 237 -4.35 -12.87 -0.11
C PRO A 237 -5.22 -12.51 -1.31
N GLU A 238 -5.11 -13.25 -2.42
CA GLU A 238 -6.04 -13.11 -3.55
C GLU A 238 -7.50 -13.31 -3.10
N LYS A 239 -8.46 -12.68 -3.80
CA LYS A 239 -9.90 -12.72 -3.50
C LYS A 239 -10.31 -12.09 -2.16
N SER A 240 -9.43 -11.32 -1.54
CA SER A 240 -9.78 -10.53 -0.36
C SER A 240 -10.64 -9.31 -0.76
N VAL A 241 -11.26 -8.67 0.21
CA VAL A 241 -12.17 -7.53 -0.01
C VAL A 241 -11.52 -6.22 0.45
N VAL A 242 -11.60 -5.19 -0.39
CA VAL A 242 -11.16 -3.83 -0.09
C VAL A 242 -12.37 -2.91 -0.16
N ILE A 243 -12.70 -2.28 0.97
CA ILE A 243 -13.76 -1.30 1.10
C ILE A 243 -13.11 0.05 1.37
N GLU A 244 -13.16 0.93 0.37
CA GLU A 244 -12.59 2.28 0.45
C GLU A 244 -13.68 3.32 0.68
N PHE A 245 -13.51 4.15 1.72
CA PHE A 245 -14.21 5.43 1.82
C PHE A 245 -13.41 6.52 1.10
N GLY A 246 -13.95 7.00 -0.01
CA GLY A 246 -13.30 7.97 -0.88
C GLY A 246 -13.80 9.41 -0.72
N PHE A 247 -13.01 10.35 -1.22
CA PHE A 247 -13.40 11.73 -1.50
C PHE A 247 -12.54 12.25 -2.64
N ASN A 248 -13.12 12.49 -3.82
CA ASN A 248 -12.36 12.75 -5.04
C ASN A 248 -11.22 11.74 -5.22
N SER A 249 -11.48 10.49 -4.83
CA SER A 249 -10.49 9.44 -4.82
C SER A 249 -10.05 9.14 -6.24
N LYS A 250 -8.75 9.24 -6.46
CA LYS A 250 -8.15 8.70 -7.67
C LYS A 250 -8.22 7.16 -7.60
N ASN A 251 -8.29 6.51 -8.75
CA ASN A 251 -8.50 5.05 -8.89
C ASN A 251 -7.26 4.18 -8.56
N HIS A 252 -6.43 4.59 -7.62
CA HIS A 252 -5.15 3.91 -7.31
C HIS A 252 -5.42 2.52 -6.74
N TYR A 253 -6.26 2.47 -5.71
CA TYR A 253 -6.52 1.25 -4.96
C TYR A 253 -7.52 0.33 -5.66
N GLU A 254 -8.41 0.88 -6.50
CA GLU A 254 -9.20 0.09 -7.45
C GLU A 254 -8.27 -0.69 -8.39
N ARG A 255 -7.32 -0.01 -9.03
CA ARG A 255 -6.34 -0.65 -9.93
C ARG A 255 -5.46 -1.66 -9.23
N LEU A 256 -4.95 -1.31 -8.04
CA LEU A 256 -4.16 -2.22 -7.24
C LEU A 256 -4.96 -3.45 -6.83
N SER A 257 -6.23 -3.28 -6.43
CA SER A 257 -7.13 -4.38 -6.08
C SER A 257 -7.37 -5.31 -7.27
N LEU A 258 -7.69 -4.76 -8.45
CA LEU A 258 -7.87 -5.55 -9.68
C LEU A 258 -6.63 -6.40 -10.00
N LEU A 259 -5.44 -5.80 -9.86
CA LEU A 259 -4.18 -6.46 -10.15
C LEU A 259 -3.84 -7.57 -9.14
N MET A 260 -4.17 -7.34 -7.86
CA MET A 260 -4.02 -8.32 -6.79
C MET A 260 -5.20 -9.31 -6.72
N LYS A 261 -6.17 -9.19 -7.64
CA LYS A 261 -7.40 -9.99 -7.73
C LYS A 261 -8.27 -9.91 -6.47
N HIS A 262 -8.33 -8.74 -5.86
CA HIS A 262 -9.23 -8.42 -4.76
C HIS A 262 -10.58 -7.94 -5.29
N TYR A 263 -11.62 -8.14 -4.50
CA TYR A 263 -12.88 -7.43 -4.67
C TYR A 263 -12.73 -6.01 -4.12
N TYR A 264 -13.25 -5.02 -4.83
CA TYR A 264 -13.10 -3.61 -4.46
C TYR A 264 -14.44 -2.89 -4.47
N PHE A 265 -14.72 -2.16 -3.39
CA PHE A 265 -15.91 -1.35 -3.21
C PHE A 265 -15.51 0.07 -2.82
N LEU A 266 -15.93 1.04 -3.63
CA LEU A 266 -15.75 2.46 -3.33
C LEU A 266 -17.06 3.07 -2.81
N PHE A 267 -16.98 3.59 -1.61
CA PHE A 267 -17.99 4.45 -1.00
C PHE A 267 -17.52 5.89 -1.12
N ASP A 268 -17.81 6.51 -2.26
CA ASP A 268 -17.37 7.88 -2.55
C ASP A 268 -18.24 8.90 -1.81
N ASN A 269 -17.58 9.89 -1.21
CA ASN A 269 -18.21 10.92 -0.40
C ASN A 269 -17.96 12.30 -1.02
N LYS A 270 -18.79 13.27 -0.62
CA LYS A 270 -18.65 14.68 -1.05
C LYS A 270 -17.68 15.49 -0.20
N GLU A 271 -17.22 14.94 0.93
CA GLU A 271 -16.35 15.64 1.87
C GLU A 271 -15.16 14.77 2.29
N PRO A 272 -14.01 15.38 2.61
CA PRO A 272 -12.84 14.66 3.12
C PRO A 272 -13.04 14.11 4.55
N HIS A 273 -13.88 14.76 5.36
CA HIS A 273 -14.14 14.40 6.76
C HIS A 273 -15.55 13.84 6.88
N ILE A 274 -15.66 12.53 6.67
CA ILE A 274 -16.94 11.86 6.45
C ILE A 274 -17.59 11.43 7.75
N LYS A 275 -18.91 11.44 7.81
CA LYS A 275 -19.68 10.73 8.83
C LYS A 275 -20.38 9.57 8.13
N ILE A 276 -20.17 8.35 8.61
CA ILE A 276 -20.75 7.14 8.03
C ILE A 276 -22.11 6.88 8.65
N ASP A 277 -23.12 6.59 7.83
CA ASP A 277 -24.35 5.97 8.30
C ASP A 277 -24.04 4.51 8.65
N CYS A 278 -23.84 4.25 9.95
CA CYS A 278 -23.36 2.96 10.43
C CYS A 278 -24.41 1.86 10.26
N VAL A 279 -25.71 2.20 10.27
CA VAL A 279 -26.79 1.23 10.08
C VAL A 279 -26.85 0.82 8.61
N ASP A 280 -26.90 1.79 7.68
CA ASP A 280 -26.90 1.53 6.24
C ASP A 280 -25.65 0.72 5.82
N PHE A 281 -24.47 1.16 6.27
CA PHE A 281 -23.22 0.46 5.96
C PHE A 281 -23.16 -0.95 6.55
N SER A 282 -23.61 -1.14 7.80
CA SER A 282 -23.66 -2.45 8.44
C SER A 282 -24.62 -3.42 7.76
N ASN A 283 -25.78 -2.93 7.30
CA ASN A 283 -26.75 -3.74 6.57
C ASN A 283 -26.16 -4.15 5.22
N TRP A 284 -25.54 -3.20 4.50
CA TRP A 284 -24.85 -3.51 3.26
C TRP A 284 -23.78 -4.60 3.42
N LEU A 285 -22.96 -4.54 4.49
CA LEU A 285 -21.94 -5.57 4.75
C LEU A 285 -22.56 -6.97 4.90
N SER A 286 -23.74 -7.06 5.52
CA SER A 286 -24.43 -8.32 5.83
C SER A 286 -25.24 -8.85 4.64
N GLU A 287 -25.71 -7.97 3.76
CA GLU A 287 -26.55 -8.32 2.60
C GLU A 287 -25.73 -8.54 1.32
N ASN A 288 -24.55 -7.94 1.21
CA ASN A 288 -23.71 -8.03 0.03
C ASN A 288 -23.16 -9.46 -0.16
N GLU A 289 -23.34 -10.01 -1.36
CA GLU A 289 -22.98 -11.39 -1.70
C GLU A 289 -21.51 -11.75 -1.44
N ILE A 290 -20.59 -10.77 -1.50
CA ILE A 290 -19.15 -10.98 -1.31
C ILE A 290 -18.76 -10.88 0.16
N THR A 291 -19.46 -10.07 0.96
CA THR A 291 -19.07 -9.78 2.36
C THR A 291 -19.94 -10.47 3.40
N ARG A 292 -21.13 -10.97 3.04
CA ARG A 292 -22.09 -11.60 3.96
C ARG A 292 -21.54 -12.79 4.75
N ASP A 293 -20.52 -13.47 4.23
CA ASP A 293 -19.87 -14.58 4.94
C ASP A 293 -18.98 -14.09 6.10
N PHE A 294 -18.53 -12.84 6.02
CA PHE A 294 -17.68 -12.17 7.03
C PHE A 294 -18.51 -11.41 8.05
N PHE A 295 -19.69 -10.91 7.65
CA PHE A 295 -20.58 -10.10 8.45
C PHE A 295 -21.98 -10.70 8.48
N ILE A 296 -22.42 -11.14 9.65
CA ILE A 296 -23.71 -11.77 9.86
C ILE A 296 -24.70 -10.79 10.48
N ASP A 297 -25.94 -10.84 10.00
CA ASP A 297 -27.04 -10.24 10.73
C ASP A 297 -27.53 -11.19 11.81
N LYS A 298 -27.09 -10.95 13.06
CA LYS A 298 -27.47 -11.76 14.22
C LYS A 298 -28.98 -11.83 14.46
N ASN A 299 -29.74 -10.85 13.98
CA ASN A 299 -31.20 -10.84 14.08
C ASN A 299 -31.89 -11.81 13.09
N ASN A 300 -31.16 -12.27 12.07
CA ASN A 300 -31.64 -13.19 11.04
C ASN A 300 -31.11 -14.62 11.21
N LEU A 301 -30.33 -14.90 12.26
CA LEU A 301 -30.02 -16.27 12.65
C LEU A 301 -31.29 -16.87 13.26
N LYS A 302 -32.05 -17.62 12.45
CA LYS A 302 -33.10 -18.50 12.99
C LYS A 302 -32.44 -19.44 14.00
N PRO A 303 -33.06 -19.64 15.18
CA PRO A 303 -32.55 -20.55 16.19
C PRO A 303 -32.43 -21.98 15.66
#